data_AF-A0A6L6YII6-F1
#
_entry.id   AF-A0A6L6YII6-F1
#
_cell.length_a   1.000
_cell.length_b   1.000
_cell.length_c   1.000
_cell.angle_alpha   90.00
_cell.angle_beta   90.00
_cell.angle_gamma   90.00
#
_symmetry.space_group_name_H-M   'P 1'
#
loop_
_entity.id
_entity.type
_entity.pdbx_description
1 polymer ?
#
loop_
_entity_poly.entity_id
_entity_poly.type
_entity_poly.pdbx_seq_one_letter_code
_entity_poly.pdbx_strand_id
1 'polypeptide(L)'
;MKSFILLPLAAALSFAMAPASAALKDGTYTSTVNGHNAPLTVKVTIANNKIENIDISKNLETIGVGKLALNRLAKHIKDTQSVNVDNVTGATLSSFAIKKGVRDCLTQAGADKSEFNKKVDVYPTNDETLKTQIVIVGGGGAGLAAAVSAVQNGAKVVVLEKLGYLGGSTNVSGGAFNAVDPKRQGAMGIEDSVNKFYEQTMKGGHNVGNPELVHYLTDNAMKSVEWLESLGADFKDKIGTATGALWQRSHYGTTPAGNHYIRALEKFLAEHKDDATIITDADVKSLIQDKGGRITGVVANNHGRKITVLASKGVVLATGGFGANVELRRKVNTGVWKEVDLGKGIGASTIQKSAQGDGIALGQKAGADVIGMSDIQLHPCGTPGTGLMEHIRTSGRNRLFVNELGDRFVNEGAARDTLCKAIFAQPHSTYWLVVNHVRYPARDWVDRNGATIADMASLGAVVEANTLDELAKKTGMDAAKLKASVDEYNKVATGKVEKDKYGFVANNKEDRPMTEGPWYAVKKVPTVHHTMGGLRINTQTQVLDHNGKPLPGLYAAGEVTGGIHGANRLGGNAIADIFTFGRQAGKVAAESK
;
A
#
# COMPACT_ATOMS: atom_id res chain seq x y z
N MET A 1 -14.89 35.52 87.95
CA MET A 1 -14.09 35.17 86.76
C MET A 1 -14.90 34.27 85.84
N LYS A 2 -15.22 34.81 84.66
CA LYS A 2 -15.59 34.23 83.35
C LYS A 2 -16.58 33.06 83.26
N SER A 3 -17.78 33.45 82.79
CA SER A 3 -18.82 32.64 82.15
C SER A 3 -18.35 32.09 80.80
N PHE A 4 -18.68 30.84 80.49
CA PHE A 4 -18.50 30.24 79.16
C PHE A 4 -19.75 30.46 78.31
N ILE A 5 -19.60 31.10 77.15
CA ILE A 5 -20.64 31.26 76.13
C ILE A 5 -20.37 30.23 75.03
N LEU A 6 -21.31 29.33 74.77
CA LEU A 6 -21.37 28.50 73.57
C LEU A 6 -21.87 29.35 72.38
N LEU A 7 -21.11 29.35 71.27
CA LEU A 7 -21.59 29.80 69.96
C LEU A 7 -21.85 28.57 69.06
N PRO A 8 -22.95 28.51 68.29
CA PRO A 8 -23.18 27.43 67.34
C PRO A 8 -22.46 27.71 66.01
N LEU A 9 -21.75 26.70 65.49
CA LEU A 9 -21.11 26.71 64.18
C LEU A 9 -22.16 26.34 63.12
N ALA A 10 -22.61 27.31 62.32
CA ALA A 10 -23.47 27.07 61.17
C ALA A 10 -22.63 26.54 59.99
N ALA A 11 -22.83 25.28 59.62
CA ALA A 11 -22.24 24.70 58.42
C ALA A 11 -23.05 25.14 57.18
N ALA A 12 -22.48 26.04 56.38
CA ALA A 12 -23.01 26.39 55.07
C ALA A 12 -22.58 25.32 54.05
N LEU A 13 -23.51 24.44 53.64
CA LEU A 13 -23.35 23.62 52.44
C LEU A 13 -23.49 24.52 51.21
N SER A 14 -22.37 24.89 50.59
CA SER A 14 -22.35 25.46 49.25
C SER A 14 -22.45 24.33 48.22
N PHE A 15 -23.63 24.13 47.65
CA PHE A 15 -23.78 23.39 46.39
C PHE A 15 -23.14 24.24 45.29
N ALA A 16 -21.90 23.90 44.89
CA ALA A 16 -21.33 24.40 43.66
C ALA A 16 -22.09 23.76 42.48
N MET A 17 -23.09 24.45 41.96
CA MET A 17 -23.66 24.12 40.64
C MET A 17 -22.54 24.31 39.62
N ALA A 18 -22.11 23.20 39.00
CA ALA A 18 -21.27 23.27 37.81
C ALA A 18 -22.00 24.12 36.76
N PRO A 19 -21.32 25.07 36.08
CA PRO A 19 -21.96 25.87 35.06
C PRO A 19 -22.51 24.94 33.98
N ALA A 20 -23.80 25.11 33.64
CA ALA A 20 -24.41 24.40 32.53
C ALA A 20 -23.63 24.76 31.26
N SER A 21 -23.08 23.73 30.62
CA SER A 21 -22.50 23.80 29.28
C SER A 21 -23.48 24.53 28.35
N ALA A 22 -22.98 25.52 27.61
CA ALA A 22 -23.80 26.22 26.63
C ALA A 22 -24.24 25.23 25.56
N ALA A 23 -25.55 25.09 25.33
CA ALA A 23 -26.06 24.18 24.32
C ALA A 23 -25.49 24.54 22.93
N LEU A 24 -25.09 23.52 22.18
CA LEU A 24 -24.66 23.67 20.80
C LEU A 24 -25.76 24.34 19.98
N LYS A 25 -25.32 25.19 19.06
CA LYS A 25 -26.20 25.77 18.04
C LYS A 25 -26.50 24.71 17.00
N ASP A 26 -27.79 24.44 16.81
CA ASP A 26 -28.25 23.58 15.73
C ASP A 26 -27.91 24.20 14.37
N GLY A 27 -27.52 23.37 13.41
CA GLY A 27 -27.07 23.83 12.09
C GLY A 27 -26.14 22.85 11.41
N THR A 28 -25.69 23.20 10.20
CA THR A 28 -24.67 22.43 9.48
C THR A 28 -23.41 23.28 9.33
N TYR A 29 -22.30 22.75 9.84
CA TYR A 29 -21.00 23.39 9.89
C TYR A 29 -20.04 22.69 8.94
N THR A 30 -19.10 23.44 8.37
CA THR A 30 -18.16 22.90 7.37
C THR A 30 -16.72 23.26 7.75
N SER A 31 -15.82 22.29 7.64
CA SER A 31 -14.36 22.49 7.73
C SER A 31 -13.67 21.81 6.56
N THR A 32 -12.61 22.44 6.06
CA THR A 32 -11.69 21.80 5.10
C THR A 32 -10.32 21.69 5.76
N VAL A 33 -9.80 20.47 5.80
CA VAL A 33 -8.51 20.11 6.42
C VAL A 33 -7.63 19.39 5.42
N ASN A 34 -6.34 19.28 5.72
CA ASN A 34 -5.44 18.46 4.91
C ASN A 34 -5.78 16.97 5.13
N GLY A 35 -6.28 16.31 4.10
CA GLY A 35 -6.34 14.84 4.05
C GLY A 35 -4.98 14.27 3.63
N HIS A 36 -4.92 12.95 3.49
CA HIS A 36 -3.71 12.25 3.05
C HIS A 36 -3.37 12.56 1.59
N ASN A 37 -4.33 12.41 0.68
CA ASN A 37 -4.08 12.54 -0.76
C ASN A 37 -4.47 13.91 -1.35
N ALA A 38 -5.41 14.60 -0.70
CA ALA A 38 -6.00 15.87 -1.12
C ALA A 38 -6.70 16.54 0.07
N PRO A 39 -7.14 17.81 -0.05
CA PRO A 39 -8.00 18.42 0.95
C PRO A 39 -9.25 17.57 1.24
N LEU A 40 -9.57 17.39 2.52
CA LEU A 40 -10.75 16.70 3.02
C LEU A 40 -11.76 17.74 3.51
N THR A 41 -12.96 17.73 2.93
CA THR A 41 -14.08 18.53 3.44
C THR A 41 -14.92 17.67 4.37
N VAL A 42 -15.10 18.15 5.60
CA VAL A 42 -15.98 17.56 6.62
C VAL A 42 -17.15 18.50 6.86
N LYS A 43 -18.36 17.97 6.77
CA LYS A 43 -19.58 18.67 7.20
C LYS A 43 -20.20 17.96 8.38
N VAL A 44 -20.58 18.72 9.41
CA VAL A 44 -21.23 18.17 10.60
C VAL A 44 -22.58 18.87 10.78
N THR A 45 -23.64 18.08 10.87
CA THR A 45 -24.97 18.56 11.23
C THR A 45 -25.19 18.36 12.71
N ILE A 46 -25.50 19.44 13.42
CA ILE A 46 -25.88 19.48 14.82
C ILE A 46 -27.40 19.67 14.90
N ALA A 47 -28.05 18.81 15.68
CA ALA A 47 -29.48 18.93 16.00
C ALA A 47 -29.71 18.51 17.45
N ASN A 48 -30.55 19.24 18.17
CA ASN A 48 -30.90 18.96 19.57
C ASN A 48 -29.66 18.72 20.45
N ASN A 49 -28.66 19.60 20.33
CA ASN A 49 -27.40 19.53 21.09
C ASN A 49 -26.54 18.26 20.84
N LYS A 50 -26.69 17.61 19.67
CA LYS A 50 -25.98 16.38 19.31
C LYS A 50 -25.47 16.41 17.87
N ILE A 51 -24.44 15.62 17.59
CA ILE A 51 -23.98 15.30 16.25
C ILE A 51 -25.00 14.37 15.60
N GLU A 52 -25.78 14.90 14.67
CA GLU A 52 -26.80 14.16 13.92
C GLU A 52 -26.19 13.48 12.69
N ASN A 53 -25.28 14.16 12.00
CA ASN A 53 -24.65 13.65 10.80
C ASN A 53 -23.21 14.14 10.63
N ILE A 54 -22.38 13.30 10.01
CA ILE A 54 -21.03 13.65 9.57
C ILE A 54 -20.92 13.25 8.09
N ASP A 55 -20.89 14.24 7.20
CA ASP A 55 -20.70 14.05 5.77
C ASP A 55 -19.24 14.28 5.39
N ILE A 56 -18.65 13.22 4.83
CA ILE A 56 -17.27 13.11 4.35
C ILE A 56 -17.24 12.68 2.87
N SER A 57 -18.35 12.80 2.14
CA SER A 57 -18.49 12.35 0.75
C SER A 57 -17.47 12.98 -0.19
N LYS A 58 -17.05 14.23 0.09
CA LYS A 58 -16.00 14.94 -0.63
C LYS A 58 -14.62 14.63 -0.05
N ASN A 59 -14.06 13.49 -0.46
CA ASN A 59 -12.69 13.08 -0.13
C ASN A 59 -12.03 12.31 -1.29
N LEU A 60 -10.70 12.34 -1.31
CA LEU A 60 -9.85 11.55 -2.23
C LEU A 60 -8.96 10.56 -1.49
N GLU A 61 -9.37 10.13 -0.30
CA GLU A 61 -8.63 9.15 0.49
C GLU A 61 -8.57 7.79 -0.22
N THR A 62 -7.46 7.08 -0.01
CA THR A 62 -7.23 5.78 -0.63
C THR A 62 -8.33 4.77 -0.26
N ILE A 63 -8.90 4.12 -1.28
CA ILE A 63 -9.92 3.09 -1.12
C ILE A 63 -9.32 1.90 -0.37
N GLY A 64 -9.99 1.44 0.69
CA GLY A 64 -9.51 0.36 1.57
C GLY A 64 -8.55 0.79 2.68
N VAL A 65 -8.10 2.05 2.71
CA VAL A 65 -7.25 2.58 3.79
C VAL A 65 -7.90 3.81 4.41
N GLY A 66 -7.64 4.99 3.85
CA GLY A 66 -8.11 6.25 4.41
C GLY A 66 -9.62 6.37 4.35
N LYS A 67 -10.24 6.02 3.23
CA LYS A 67 -11.71 6.10 3.08
C LYS A 67 -12.46 5.17 4.03
N LEU A 68 -11.89 3.99 4.29
CA LEU A 68 -12.43 3.04 5.27
C LEU A 68 -12.32 3.62 6.68
N ALA A 69 -11.16 4.19 7.03
CA ALA A 69 -10.95 4.84 8.32
C ALA A 69 -11.89 6.03 8.51
N LEU A 70 -12.07 6.88 7.49
CA LEU A 70 -13.02 7.99 7.54
C LEU A 70 -14.43 7.49 7.83
N ASN A 71 -14.93 6.50 7.08
CA ASN A 71 -16.27 5.96 7.27
C ASN A 71 -16.47 5.35 8.67
N ARG A 72 -15.49 4.55 9.14
CA ARG A 72 -15.53 3.91 10.45
C ARG A 72 -15.56 4.95 11.57
N LEU A 73 -14.70 5.97 11.49
CA LEU A 73 -14.61 7.01 12.51
C LEU A 73 -15.79 7.98 12.47
N ALA A 74 -16.30 8.35 11.28
CA ALA A 74 -17.50 9.16 11.16
C ALA A 74 -18.69 8.50 11.88
N LYS A 75 -18.90 7.21 11.61
CA LYS A 75 -19.93 6.42 12.29
C LYS A 75 -19.66 6.36 13.80
N HIS A 76 -18.43 6.04 14.21
CA HIS A 76 -18.13 5.87 15.63
C HIS A 76 -18.29 7.17 16.42
N ILE A 77 -17.77 8.29 15.92
CA ILE A 77 -17.92 9.62 16.52
C ILE A 77 -19.39 10.00 16.66
N LYS A 78 -20.20 9.73 15.62
CA LYS A 78 -21.65 9.96 15.67
C LYS A 78 -22.31 9.08 16.75
N ASP A 79 -22.03 7.78 16.76
CA ASP A 79 -22.69 6.87 17.70
C ASP A 79 -22.31 7.17 19.16
N THR A 80 -21.07 7.58 19.42
CA THR A 80 -20.57 7.82 20.77
C THR A 80 -20.63 9.28 21.21
N GLN A 81 -20.97 10.20 20.30
CA GLN A 81 -20.94 11.65 20.53
C GLN A 81 -19.59 12.11 21.12
N SER A 82 -18.48 11.56 20.60
CA SER A 82 -17.14 11.88 21.09
C SER A 82 -16.13 11.85 19.95
N VAL A 83 -15.25 12.85 19.91
CA VAL A 83 -14.08 12.89 19.02
C VAL A 83 -12.87 12.19 19.63
N ASN A 84 -12.94 11.73 20.88
CA ASN A 84 -11.88 10.96 21.55
C ASN A 84 -12.07 9.45 21.35
N VAL A 85 -12.16 9.09 20.08
CA VAL A 85 -12.15 7.72 19.55
C VAL A 85 -10.74 7.32 19.15
N ASP A 86 -10.41 6.03 19.21
CA ASP A 86 -9.12 5.53 18.75
C ASP A 86 -8.94 5.72 17.25
N ASN A 87 -7.70 5.98 16.87
CA ASN A 87 -7.34 6.05 15.46
C ASN A 87 -7.34 4.64 14.86
N VAL A 88 -7.61 4.55 13.56
CA VAL A 88 -7.50 3.26 12.85
C VAL A 88 -6.02 2.96 12.61
N THR A 89 -5.54 1.82 13.12
CA THR A 89 -4.15 1.39 12.98
C THR A 89 -3.76 1.30 11.49
N GLY A 90 -2.76 2.06 11.08
CA GLY A 90 -2.30 2.15 9.69
C GLY A 90 -2.99 3.21 8.83
N ALA A 91 -3.95 3.99 9.36
CA ALA A 91 -4.61 5.09 8.67
C ALA A 91 -4.59 6.37 9.53
N THR A 92 -3.42 6.65 10.12
CA THR A 92 -3.24 7.70 11.13
C THR A 92 -3.56 9.10 10.60
N LEU A 93 -3.09 9.46 9.40
CA LEU A 93 -3.32 10.78 8.81
C LEU A 93 -4.81 11.03 8.56
N SER A 94 -5.50 10.09 7.91
CA SER A 94 -6.95 10.18 7.66
C SER A 94 -7.75 10.21 8.96
N SER A 95 -7.31 9.45 9.99
CA SER A 95 -7.93 9.45 11.33
C SER A 95 -7.80 10.82 12.01
N PHE A 96 -6.62 11.44 11.95
CA PHE A 96 -6.42 12.78 12.48
C PHE A 96 -7.19 13.84 11.69
N ALA A 97 -7.23 13.73 10.36
CA ALA A 97 -7.94 14.67 9.50
C ALA A 97 -9.44 14.73 9.85
N ILE A 98 -10.14 13.59 9.91
CA ILE A 98 -11.56 13.59 10.27
C ILE A 98 -11.79 14.11 11.70
N LYS A 99 -10.99 13.67 12.68
CA LYS A 99 -11.12 14.13 14.06
C LYS A 99 -10.90 15.64 14.18
N LYS A 100 -9.96 16.20 13.41
CA LYS A 100 -9.75 17.65 13.33
C LYS A 100 -10.96 18.34 12.68
N GLY A 101 -11.41 17.88 11.52
CA GLY A 101 -12.53 18.49 10.80
C GLY A 101 -13.81 18.52 11.63
N VAL A 102 -14.12 17.42 12.34
CA VAL A 102 -15.27 17.38 13.26
C VAL A 102 -15.10 18.35 14.43
N ARG A 103 -13.91 18.40 15.05
CA ARG A 103 -13.64 19.38 16.14
C ARG A 103 -13.81 20.82 15.67
N ASP A 104 -13.30 21.17 14.50
CA ASP A 104 -13.44 22.52 13.95
C ASP A 104 -14.93 22.87 13.77
N CYS A 105 -15.74 21.93 13.25
CA CYS A 105 -17.20 22.12 13.12
C CYS A 105 -17.91 22.25 14.47
N LEU A 106 -17.54 21.46 15.47
CA LEU A 106 -18.10 21.56 16.82
C LEU A 106 -17.75 22.91 17.47
N THR A 107 -16.53 23.40 17.29
CA THR A 107 -16.15 24.75 17.75
C THR A 107 -16.97 25.84 17.06
N GLN A 108 -17.27 25.71 15.76
CA GLN A 108 -18.17 26.63 15.06
C GLN A 108 -19.62 26.58 15.62
N ALA A 109 -20.06 25.41 16.10
CA ALA A 109 -21.36 25.21 16.74
C ALA A 109 -21.43 25.74 18.20
N GLY A 110 -20.32 26.20 18.75
CA GLY A 110 -20.24 26.74 20.11
C GLY A 110 -19.85 25.73 21.20
N ALA A 111 -19.36 24.53 20.83
CA ALA A 111 -18.93 23.51 21.78
C ALA A 111 -17.75 23.97 22.65
N ASP A 112 -17.78 23.64 23.94
CA ASP A 112 -16.56 23.63 24.75
C ASP A 112 -15.66 22.43 24.32
N LYS A 113 -14.34 22.62 24.37
CA LYS A 113 -13.36 21.58 24.01
C LYS A 113 -13.52 20.28 24.82
N SER A 114 -14.11 20.35 26.01
CA SER A 114 -14.29 19.20 26.90
C SER A 114 -15.53 18.35 26.59
N GLU A 115 -16.58 18.93 26.00
CA GLU A 115 -17.92 18.33 25.87
C GLU A 115 -17.99 17.10 24.95
N PHE A 116 -17.02 16.95 24.05
CA PHE A 116 -16.95 15.83 23.09
C PHE A 116 -15.64 15.04 23.20
N ASN A 117 -14.93 15.15 24.33
CA ASN A 117 -13.59 14.57 24.47
C ASN A 117 -13.49 13.38 25.44
N LYS A 118 -14.63 12.82 25.86
CA LYS A 118 -14.68 11.61 26.70
C LYS A 118 -14.07 10.43 25.93
N LYS A 119 -13.14 9.68 26.53
CA LYS A 119 -12.63 8.43 25.96
C LYS A 119 -13.75 7.37 25.94
N VAL A 120 -13.99 6.75 24.78
CA VAL A 120 -15.16 5.86 24.57
C VAL A 120 -14.81 4.42 24.20
N ASP A 121 -13.65 4.16 23.60
CA ASP A 121 -13.27 2.79 23.23
C ASP A 121 -12.95 1.94 24.46
N VAL A 122 -13.53 0.75 24.50
CA VAL A 122 -13.27 -0.29 25.51
C VAL A 122 -13.05 -1.61 24.78
N TYR A 123 -11.98 -2.32 25.14
CA TYR A 123 -11.59 -3.58 24.51
C TYR A 123 -11.65 -4.74 25.50
N PRO A 124 -11.93 -5.97 25.04
CA PRO A 124 -11.88 -7.16 25.89
C PRO A 124 -10.47 -7.33 26.49
N THR A 125 -10.40 -7.63 27.79
CA THR A 125 -9.12 -7.82 28.51
C THR A 125 -8.80 -9.28 28.80
N ASN A 126 -9.80 -10.17 28.82
CA ASN A 126 -9.62 -11.58 29.13
C ASN A 126 -9.00 -12.33 27.96
N ASP A 127 -7.92 -13.07 28.18
CA ASP A 127 -7.27 -13.89 27.14
C ASP A 127 -8.25 -14.80 26.38
N GLU A 128 -7.95 -15.07 25.10
CA GLU A 128 -8.73 -16.00 24.26
C GLU A 128 -7.89 -17.17 23.77
N THR A 129 -8.54 -18.33 23.63
CA THR A 129 -7.99 -19.45 22.83
C THR A 129 -8.99 -19.86 21.77
N LEU A 130 -8.56 -19.80 20.51
CA LEU A 130 -9.32 -20.22 19.34
C LEU A 130 -8.70 -21.49 18.75
N LYS A 131 -9.53 -22.32 18.13
CA LYS A 131 -9.10 -23.51 17.37
C LYS A 131 -9.58 -23.38 15.94
N THR A 132 -8.71 -23.72 15.00
CA THR A 132 -9.00 -23.73 13.57
C THR A 132 -8.18 -24.79 12.87
N GLN A 133 -8.35 -24.95 11.55
CA GLN A 133 -7.47 -25.82 10.77
C GLN A 133 -6.22 -25.05 10.32
N ILE A 134 -6.38 -23.82 9.82
CA ILE A 134 -5.26 -23.03 9.33
C ILE A 134 -5.30 -21.62 9.94
N VAL A 135 -4.17 -21.13 10.42
CA VAL A 135 -4.01 -19.72 10.80
C VAL A 135 -3.24 -18.99 9.72
N ILE A 136 -3.72 -17.82 9.33
CA ILE A 136 -3.10 -16.97 8.33
C ILE A 136 -2.68 -15.68 9.02
N VAL A 137 -1.38 -15.36 8.96
CA VAL A 137 -0.79 -14.19 9.59
C VAL A 137 -0.52 -13.12 8.53
N GLY A 138 -1.30 -12.05 8.58
CA GLY A 138 -1.32 -10.98 7.58
C GLY A 138 -2.55 -11.05 6.69
N GLY A 139 -3.37 -10.00 6.71
CA GLY A 139 -4.58 -9.84 5.91
C GLY A 139 -4.34 -9.08 4.59
N GLY A 140 -3.12 -9.12 4.05
CA GLY A 140 -2.79 -8.57 2.73
C GLY A 140 -3.26 -9.46 1.58
N GLY A 141 -2.99 -9.07 0.32
CA GLY A 141 -3.45 -9.84 -0.84
C GLY A 141 -3.03 -11.32 -0.85
N ALA A 142 -1.80 -11.65 -0.41
CA ALA A 142 -1.34 -13.03 -0.28
C ALA A 142 -2.12 -13.82 0.78
N GLY A 143 -2.33 -13.21 1.96
CA GLY A 143 -3.02 -13.85 3.07
C GLY A 143 -4.51 -14.04 2.80
N LEU A 144 -5.17 -13.04 2.22
CA LEU A 144 -6.57 -13.19 1.81
C LEU A 144 -6.72 -14.20 0.67
N ALA A 145 -5.77 -14.27 -0.26
CA ALA A 145 -5.80 -15.30 -1.30
C ALA A 145 -5.61 -16.71 -0.72
N ALA A 146 -4.73 -16.86 0.28
CA ALA A 146 -4.59 -18.10 1.02
C ALA A 146 -5.87 -18.46 1.79
N ALA A 147 -6.54 -17.47 2.40
CA ALA A 147 -7.79 -17.69 3.14
C ALA A 147 -8.89 -18.18 2.21
N VAL A 148 -9.13 -17.48 1.10
CA VAL A 148 -10.14 -17.86 0.11
C VAL A 148 -9.83 -19.24 -0.46
N SER A 149 -8.58 -19.50 -0.87
CA SER A 149 -8.21 -20.79 -1.43
C SER A 149 -8.33 -21.92 -0.41
N ALA A 150 -7.99 -21.70 0.85
CA ALA A 150 -8.16 -22.70 1.91
C ALA A 150 -9.64 -23.04 2.14
N VAL A 151 -10.51 -22.03 2.20
CA VAL A 151 -11.98 -22.22 2.33
C VAL A 151 -12.55 -22.94 1.11
N GLN A 152 -12.12 -22.59 -0.11
CA GLN A 152 -12.51 -23.31 -1.33
C GLN A 152 -12.06 -24.79 -1.34
N ASN A 153 -11.05 -25.14 -0.54
CA ASN A 153 -10.59 -26.52 -0.33
C ASN A 153 -11.11 -27.12 0.99
N GLY A 154 -12.19 -26.56 1.55
CA GLY A 154 -12.92 -27.11 2.69
C GLY A 154 -12.24 -26.93 4.05
N ALA A 155 -11.27 -26.02 4.16
CA ALA A 155 -10.60 -25.73 5.43
C ALA A 155 -11.20 -24.51 6.14
N LYS A 156 -11.30 -24.60 7.47
CA LYS A 156 -11.61 -23.46 8.34
C LYS A 156 -10.36 -22.65 8.65
N VAL A 157 -10.49 -21.33 8.64
CA VAL A 157 -9.36 -20.40 8.77
C VAL A 157 -9.60 -19.32 9.81
N VAL A 158 -8.52 -18.90 10.47
CA VAL A 158 -8.46 -17.64 11.22
C VAL A 158 -7.41 -16.75 10.59
N VAL A 159 -7.80 -15.55 10.16
CA VAL A 159 -6.91 -14.52 9.61
C VAL A 159 -6.63 -13.49 10.71
N LEU A 160 -5.36 -13.25 11.01
CA LEU A 160 -4.91 -12.24 11.96
C LEU A 160 -4.20 -11.10 11.21
N GLU A 161 -4.71 -9.88 11.35
CA GLU A 161 -4.15 -8.67 10.74
C GLU A 161 -3.84 -7.64 11.82
N LYS A 162 -2.64 -7.07 11.82
CA LYS A 162 -2.22 -6.09 12.84
C LYS A 162 -2.66 -4.66 12.53
N LEU A 163 -3.03 -4.36 11.28
CA LEU A 163 -3.70 -3.13 10.91
C LEU A 163 -5.18 -3.18 11.33
N GLY A 164 -5.81 -2.01 11.41
CA GLY A 164 -7.25 -1.90 11.72
C GLY A 164 -8.17 -2.15 10.52
N TYR A 165 -7.60 -2.71 9.44
CA TYR A 165 -8.23 -2.99 8.15
C TYR A 165 -7.42 -4.03 7.36
N LEU A 166 -8.05 -4.68 6.40
CA LEU A 166 -7.42 -5.67 5.52
C LEU A 166 -6.78 -5.04 4.28
N GLY A 167 -5.88 -5.79 3.63
CA GLY A 167 -5.30 -5.49 2.33
C GLY A 167 -3.85 -4.97 2.37
N GLY A 168 -3.39 -4.42 3.48
CA GLY A 168 -2.00 -3.96 3.66
C GLY A 168 -1.46 -3.16 2.46
N SER A 169 -0.20 -3.38 2.08
CA SER A 169 0.42 -2.72 0.91
C SER A 169 -0.28 -3.03 -0.42
N THR A 170 -1.14 -4.06 -0.49
CA THR A 170 -1.91 -4.36 -1.71
C THR A 170 -2.91 -3.25 -2.02
N ASN A 171 -3.57 -2.67 -1.00
CA ASN A 171 -4.53 -1.57 -1.17
C ASN A 171 -3.91 -0.34 -1.83
N VAL A 172 -2.65 -0.02 -1.49
CA VAL A 172 -1.92 1.16 -2.01
C VAL A 172 -1.12 0.86 -3.28
N SER A 173 -1.21 -0.36 -3.81
CA SER A 173 -0.56 -0.71 -5.07
C SER A 173 -1.32 -0.11 -6.26
N GLY A 174 -0.62 0.17 -7.37
CA GLY A 174 -1.27 0.57 -8.63
C GLY A 174 -2.10 -0.55 -9.30
N GLY A 175 -2.11 -1.76 -8.72
CA GLY A 175 -2.91 -2.90 -9.17
C GLY A 175 -2.40 -3.63 -10.41
N ALA A 176 -1.19 -3.33 -10.90
CA ALA A 176 -0.62 -3.99 -12.07
C ALA A 176 -0.35 -5.48 -11.80
N PHE A 177 -1.05 -6.37 -12.49
CA PHE A 177 -0.87 -7.82 -12.42
C PHE A 177 -0.23 -8.31 -13.72
N ASN A 178 1.00 -8.81 -13.68
CA ASN A 178 1.63 -9.39 -14.88
C ASN A 178 1.15 -10.83 -15.15
N ALA A 179 0.61 -11.08 -16.33
CA ALA A 179 0.28 -12.41 -16.83
C ALA A 179 0.38 -12.42 -18.36
N VAL A 180 0.59 -13.59 -18.96
CA VAL A 180 0.54 -13.76 -20.41
C VAL A 180 -0.91 -14.10 -20.77
N ASP A 181 -1.58 -13.21 -21.48
CA ASP A 181 -3.00 -13.30 -21.87
C ASP A 181 -3.11 -13.15 -23.39
N PRO A 182 -3.11 -14.28 -24.14
CA PRO A 182 -3.23 -14.25 -25.60
C PRO A 182 -4.50 -13.56 -26.11
N LYS A 183 -5.58 -13.53 -25.32
CA LYS A 183 -6.85 -12.89 -25.71
C LYS A 183 -6.73 -11.38 -25.65
N ARG A 184 -6.36 -10.81 -24.50
CA ARG A 184 -6.26 -9.36 -24.31
C ARG A 184 -5.03 -8.76 -24.99
N GLN A 185 -3.88 -9.44 -24.93
CA GLN A 185 -2.67 -9.01 -25.64
C GLN A 185 -2.85 -9.16 -27.15
N GLY A 186 -3.45 -10.26 -27.62
CA GLY A 186 -3.72 -10.50 -29.04
C GLY A 186 -4.65 -9.45 -29.66
N ALA A 187 -5.71 -9.04 -28.95
CA ALA A 187 -6.61 -7.96 -29.39
C ALA A 187 -5.91 -6.60 -29.56
N MET A 188 -4.74 -6.42 -28.93
CA MET A 188 -3.90 -5.22 -29.05
C MET A 188 -2.71 -5.39 -30.01
N GLY A 189 -2.57 -6.56 -30.65
CA GLY A 189 -1.42 -6.92 -31.45
C GLY A 189 -0.11 -6.95 -30.63
N ILE A 190 -0.19 -7.39 -29.37
CA ILE A 190 0.96 -7.59 -28.49
C ILE A 190 1.30 -9.08 -28.48
N GLU A 191 2.51 -9.40 -28.92
CA GLU A 191 3.04 -10.77 -28.86
C GLU A 191 3.81 -11.01 -27.56
N ASP A 192 3.43 -12.06 -26.85
CA ASP A 192 4.04 -12.48 -25.59
C ASP A 192 4.00 -14.00 -25.44
N SER A 193 4.80 -14.53 -24.52
CA SER A 193 4.81 -15.95 -24.20
C SER A 193 5.25 -16.15 -22.75
N VAL A 194 4.90 -17.30 -22.17
CA VAL A 194 5.33 -17.67 -20.81
C VAL A 194 6.86 -17.71 -20.73
N ASN A 195 7.54 -18.23 -21.76
CA ASN A 195 9.00 -18.22 -21.82
C ASN A 195 9.58 -16.80 -21.85
N LYS A 196 9.00 -15.89 -22.65
CA LYS A 196 9.41 -14.48 -22.67
C LYS A 196 9.18 -13.80 -21.32
N PHE A 197 8.10 -14.13 -20.62
CA PHE A 197 7.84 -13.62 -19.28
C PHE A 197 8.87 -14.16 -18.26
N TYR A 198 9.20 -15.44 -18.33
CA TYR A 198 10.22 -16.08 -17.52
C TYR A 198 11.60 -15.44 -17.73
N GLU A 199 12.08 -15.37 -18.97
CA GLU A 199 13.39 -14.82 -19.32
C GLU A 199 13.53 -13.36 -18.86
N GLN A 200 12.48 -12.56 -19.06
CA GLN A 200 12.48 -11.17 -18.58
C GLN A 200 12.50 -11.08 -17.06
N THR A 201 11.78 -11.96 -16.36
CA THR A 201 11.78 -11.99 -14.89
C THR A 201 13.15 -12.40 -14.35
N MET A 202 13.75 -13.45 -14.89
CA MET A 202 15.10 -13.90 -14.53
C MET A 202 16.14 -12.81 -14.80
N LYS A 203 16.19 -12.29 -16.03
CA LYS A 203 17.14 -11.23 -16.41
C LYS A 203 16.93 -9.95 -15.61
N GLY A 204 15.67 -9.56 -15.39
CA GLY A 204 15.30 -8.38 -14.61
C GLY A 204 15.72 -8.49 -13.15
N GLY A 205 15.69 -9.70 -12.60
CA GLY A 205 16.20 -10.05 -11.27
C GLY A 205 17.68 -10.40 -11.24
N HIS A 206 18.46 -10.01 -12.27
CA HIS A 206 19.91 -10.26 -12.40
C HIS A 206 20.31 -11.75 -12.41
N ASN A 207 19.42 -12.63 -12.85
CA ASN A 207 19.58 -14.08 -12.90
C ASN A 207 19.89 -14.75 -11.55
N VAL A 208 19.54 -14.10 -10.43
CA VAL A 208 19.72 -14.68 -9.07
C VAL A 208 18.42 -15.15 -8.43
N GLY A 209 17.29 -15.04 -9.14
CA GLY A 209 16.03 -15.67 -8.73
C GLY A 209 16.12 -17.20 -8.80
N ASN A 210 15.32 -17.89 -8.00
CA ASN A 210 15.17 -19.34 -8.04
C ASN A 210 14.37 -19.73 -9.31
N PRO A 211 14.96 -20.48 -10.25
CA PRO A 211 14.30 -20.84 -11.52
C PRO A 211 12.95 -21.55 -11.35
N GLU A 212 12.82 -22.46 -10.38
CA GLU A 212 11.59 -23.22 -10.16
C GLU A 212 10.44 -22.32 -9.68
N LEU A 213 10.75 -21.39 -8.77
CA LEU A 213 9.76 -20.42 -8.29
C LEU A 213 9.36 -19.42 -9.39
N VAL A 214 10.31 -19.00 -10.23
CA VAL A 214 10.02 -18.09 -11.35
C VAL A 214 9.18 -18.79 -12.42
N HIS A 215 9.47 -20.05 -12.76
CA HIS A 215 8.61 -20.86 -13.63
C HIS A 215 7.21 -21.00 -13.03
N TYR A 216 7.11 -21.37 -11.75
CA TYR A 216 5.81 -21.51 -11.11
C TYR A 216 4.98 -20.22 -11.19
N LEU A 217 5.61 -19.07 -10.98
CA LEU A 217 4.96 -17.77 -11.15
C LEU A 217 4.48 -17.56 -12.59
N THR A 218 5.36 -17.72 -13.58
CA THR A 218 5.05 -17.39 -14.97
C THR A 218 4.01 -18.32 -15.57
N ASP A 219 4.03 -19.59 -15.18
CA ASP A 219 3.15 -20.64 -15.69
C ASP A 219 1.74 -20.57 -15.11
N ASN A 220 1.57 -19.93 -13.94
CA ASN A 220 0.30 -19.89 -13.21
C ASN A 220 -0.29 -18.48 -13.04
N ALA A 221 0.43 -17.42 -13.43
CA ALA A 221 -0.05 -16.05 -13.33
C ALA A 221 -1.42 -15.84 -14.01
N MET A 222 -1.64 -16.39 -15.21
CA MET A 222 -2.92 -16.23 -15.91
C MET A 222 -4.06 -16.99 -15.23
N LYS A 223 -3.80 -18.18 -14.67
CA LYS A 223 -4.78 -18.94 -13.87
C LYS A 223 -5.22 -18.19 -12.61
N SER A 224 -4.35 -17.33 -12.08
CA SER A 224 -4.66 -16.46 -10.96
C SER A 224 -5.51 -15.25 -11.39
N VAL A 225 -5.32 -14.73 -12.61
CA VAL A 225 -6.22 -13.72 -13.21
C VAL A 225 -7.63 -14.30 -13.36
N GLU A 226 -7.75 -15.46 -14.00
CA GLU A 226 -9.05 -16.15 -14.21
C GLU A 226 -9.75 -16.47 -12.88
N TRP A 227 -8.98 -16.89 -11.87
CA TRP A 227 -9.51 -17.15 -10.54
C TRP A 227 -10.03 -15.89 -9.85
N LEU A 228 -9.31 -14.77 -9.96
CA LEU A 228 -9.79 -13.48 -9.44
C LEU A 228 -11.07 -13.02 -10.15
N GLU A 229 -11.17 -13.21 -11.48
CA GLU A 229 -12.39 -12.94 -12.25
C GLU A 229 -13.56 -13.79 -11.76
N SER A 230 -13.32 -15.07 -11.47
CA SER A 230 -14.35 -15.96 -10.90
C SER A 230 -14.88 -15.51 -9.52
N LEU A 231 -14.11 -14.68 -8.81
CA LEU A 231 -14.48 -14.07 -7.53
C LEU A 231 -15.09 -12.67 -7.69
N GLY A 232 -15.25 -12.19 -8.92
CA GLY A 232 -15.83 -10.88 -9.25
C GLY A 232 -14.83 -9.72 -9.28
N ALA A 233 -13.52 -10.00 -9.39
CA ALA A 233 -12.51 -8.99 -9.65
C ALA A 233 -12.25 -8.87 -11.17
N ASP A 234 -13.12 -8.12 -11.85
CA ASP A 234 -13.05 -7.93 -13.30
C ASP A 234 -11.83 -7.11 -13.74
N PHE A 235 -11.16 -7.56 -14.80
CA PHE A 235 -10.05 -6.84 -15.43
C PHE A 235 -10.50 -6.06 -16.66
N LYS A 236 -9.82 -4.94 -16.92
CA LYS A 236 -9.97 -4.20 -18.18
C LYS A 236 -9.41 -5.01 -19.35
N ASP A 237 -10.00 -4.85 -20.53
CA ASP A 237 -9.46 -5.44 -21.76
C ASP A 237 -8.10 -4.88 -22.14
N LYS A 238 -7.83 -3.63 -21.79
CA LYS A 238 -6.58 -2.95 -22.10
C LYS A 238 -5.45 -3.41 -21.18
N ILE A 239 -4.40 -3.97 -21.79
CA ILE A 239 -3.13 -4.30 -21.16
C ILE A 239 -2.22 -3.08 -21.10
N GLY A 240 -1.58 -2.86 -19.96
CA GLY A 240 -0.63 -1.78 -19.76
C GLY A 240 0.77 -2.24 -19.39
N THR A 241 1.56 -1.30 -18.89
CA THR A 241 2.96 -1.50 -18.48
C THR A 241 3.22 -0.75 -17.19
N ALA A 242 3.48 -1.48 -16.11
CA ALA A 242 3.88 -0.89 -14.84
C ALA A 242 5.27 -0.21 -14.94
N THR A 243 5.55 0.75 -14.07
CA THR A 243 6.91 1.32 -13.95
C THR A 243 7.93 0.22 -13.66
N GLY A 244 8.95 0.09 -14.51
CA GLY A 244 9.97 -0.96 -14.41
C GLY A 244 9.54 -2.33 -14.89
N ALA A 245 8.42 -2.45 -15.60
CA ALA A 245 8.12 -3.63 -16.41
C ALA A 245 8.86 -3.55 -17.75
N LEU A 246 9.30 -4.69 -18.26
CA LEU A 246 10.08 -4.78 -19.51
C LEU A 246 9.21 -5.11 -20.74
N TRP A 247 7.91 -5.33 -20.56
CA TRP A 247 6.97 -5.63 -21.65
C TRP A 247 5.51 -5.31 -21.26
N GLN A 248 4.63 -5.23 -22.25
CA GLN A 248 3.21 -4.93 -22.08
C GLN A 248 2.43 -6.20 -21.68
N ARG A 249 2.32 -6.46 -20.37
CA ARG A 249 1.57 -7.61 -19.82
C ARG A 249 0.85 -7.33 -18.50
N SER A 250 0.77 -6.06 -18.10
CA SER A 250 0.15 -5.68 -16.84
C SER A 250 -1.36 -5.52 -17.02
N HIS A 251 -2.11 -6.43 -16.41
CA HIS A 251 -3.55 -6.36 -16.24
C HIS A 251 -3.89 -5.38 -15.12
N TYR A 252 -5.04 -4.72 -15.23
CA TYR A 252 -5.55 -3.81 -14.22
C TYR A 252 -7.05 -4.05 -14.00
N GLY A 253 -7.46 -4.06 -12.74
CA GLY A 253 -8.87 -4.10 -12.37
C GLY A 253 -9.69 -2.95 -12.98
N THR A 254 -10.99 -3.19 -13.15
CA THR A 254 -11.95 -2.19 -13.62
C THR A 254 -12.08 -1.03 -12.63
N THR A 255 -11.95 -1.30 -11.33
CA THR A 255 -11.81 -0.26 -10.30
C THR A 255 -10.34 0.03 -9.97
N PRO A 256 -10.02 1.21 -9.43
CA PRO A 256 -8.64 1.63 -9.23
C PRO A 256 -7.88 0.80 -8.18
N ALA A 257 -6.54 0.76 -8.34
CA ALA A 257 -5.58 0.22 -7.38
C ALA A 257 -5.73 -1.28 -7.05
N GLY A 258 -4.86 -1.79 -6.19
CA GLY A 258 -4.94 -3.18 -5.73
C GLY A 258 -6.10 -3.45 -4.78
N ASN A 259 -6.77 -2.41 -4.26
CA ASN A 259 -8.00 -2.60 -3.47
C ASN A 259 -9.12 -3.29 -4.26
N HIS A 260 -9.11 -3.17 -5.60
CA HIS A 260 -10.02 -3.92 -6.47
C HIS A 260 -10.07 -5.41 -6.13
N TYR A 261 -8.90 -6.04 -5.96
CA TYR A 261 -8.78 -7.45 -5.62
C TYR A 261 -9.18 -7.73 -4.18
N ILE A 262 -8.77 -6.86 -3.24
CA ILE A 262 -9.05 -7.02 -1.82
C ILE A 262 -10.55 -7.08 -1.57
N ARG A 263 -11.34 -6.21 -2.21
CA ARG A 263 -12.80 -6.21 -2.08
C ARG A 263 -13.46 -7.51 -2.54
N ALA A 264 -12.98 -8.13 -3.62
CA ALA A 264 -13.51 -9.39 -4.10
C ALA A 264 -13.24 -10.53 -3.09
N LEU A 265 -12.02 -10.57 -2.53
CA LEU A 265 -11.64 -11.55 -1.51
C LEU A 265 -12.40 -11.31 -0.19
N GLU A 266 -12.53 -10.06 0.27
CA GLU A 266 -13.33 -9.71 1.45
C GLU A 266 -14.80 -10.10 1.28
N LYS A 267 -15.38 -9.87 0.08
CA LYS A 267 -16.76 -10.27 -0.23
C LYS A 267 -16.91 -11.79 -0.11
N PHE A 268 -16.02 -12.57 -0.73
CA PHE A 268 -16.07 -14.03 -0.63
C PHE A 268 -15.98 -14.50 0.82
N LEU A 269 -15.04 -13.97 1.61
CA LEU A 269 -14.85 -14.38 3.00
C LEU A 269 -16.04 -13.98 3.89
N ALA A 270 -16.68 -12.85 3.62
CA ALA A 270 -17.90 -12.45 4.31
C ALA A 270 -19.08 -13.39 4.03
N GLU A 271 -19.19 -13.90 2.80
CA GLU A 271 -20.18 -14.91 2.41
C GLU A 271 -19.90 -16.29 3.04
N HIS A 272 -18.66 -16.54 3.47
CA HIS A 272 -18.20 -17.79 4.10
C HIS A 272 -17.74 -17.58 5.56
N LYS A 273 -18.39 -16.66 6.28
CA LYS A 273 -18.01 -16.27 7.66
C LYS A 273 -18.00 -17.42 8.68
N ASP A 274 -18.70 -18.52 8.41
CA ASP A 274 -18.73 -19.71 9.29
C ASP A 274 -17.45 -20.57 9.17
N ASP A 275 -16.70 -20.36 8.08
CA ASP A 275 -15.43 -21.02 7.79
C ASP A 275 -14.23 -20.06 7.87
N ALA A 276 -14.47 -18.74 7.85
CA ALA A 276 -13.44 -17.72 7.92
C ALA A 276 -13.68 -16.69 9.03
N THR A 277 -12.86 -16.74 10.08
CA THR A 277 -12.82 -15.70 11.11
C THR A 277 -11.69 -14.72 10.82
N ILE A 278 -11.98 -13.42 10.85
CA ILE A 278 -11.00 -12.35 10.65
C ILE A 278 -10.89 -11.52 11.93
N ILE A 279 -9.67 -11.30 12.40
CA ILE A 279 -9.37 -10.47 13.58
C ILE A 279 -8.34 -9.42 13.19
N THR A 280 -8.78 -8.16 13.12
CA THR A 280 -7.92 -6.99 12.90
C THR A 280 -7.32 -6.49 14.21
N ASP A 281 -6.36 -5.56 14.13
CA ASP A 281 -5.59 -5.07 15.28
C ASP A 281 -4.94 -6.21 16.11
N ALA A 282 -4.66 -7.35 15.47
CA ALA A 282 -4.07 -8.56 16.06
C ALA A 282 -2.61 -8.71 15.61
N ASP A 283 -1.69 -8.31 16.48
CA ASP A 283 -0.26 -8.33 16.25
C ASP A 283 0.35 -9.66 16.73
N VAL A 284 0.64 -10.57 15.80
CA VAL A 284 1.22 -11.89 16.09
C VAL A 284 2.65 -11.75 16.61
N LYS A 285 2.91 -12.29 17.81
CA LYS A 285 4.19 -12.17 18.53
C LYS A 285 5.02 -13.44 18.54
N SER A 286 4.41 -14.61 18.41
CA SER A 286 5.14 -15.88 18.36
C SER A 286 4.38 -16.98 17.65
N LEU A 287 5.14 -17.90 17.05
CA LEU A 287 4.66 -19.20 16.60
C LEU A 287 4.60 -20.17 17.79
N ILE A 288 3.67 -21.12 17.75
CA ILE A 288 3.56 -22.24 18.69
C ILE A 288 4.12 -23.47 17.97
N GLN A 289 5.06 -24.15 18.62
CA GLN A 289 5.74 -25.33 18.09
C GLN A 289 5.55 -26.49 19.07
N ASP A 290 5.23 -27.68 18.56
CA ASP A 290 5.15 -28.89 19.37
C ASP A 290 6.54 -29.51 19.62
N LYS A 291 6.59 -30.58 20.43
CA LYS A 291 7.84 -31.27 20.76
C LYS A 291 8.51 -31.93 19.55
N GLY A 292 7.78 -32.19 18.47
CA GLY A 292 8.29 -32.75 17.22
C GLY A 292 8.79 -31.69 16.24
N GLY A 293 8.73 -30.40 16.61
CA GLY A 293 9.16 -29.30 15.76
C GLY A 293 8.09 -28.81 14.79
N ARG A 294 6.86 -29.34 14.84
CA ARG A 294 5.76 -28.88 13.98
C ARG A 294 5.15 -27.59 14.50
N ILE A 295 4.90 -26.64 13.61
CA ILE A 295 4.17 -25.41 13.90
C ILE A 295 2.67 -25.71 13.99
N THR A 296 2.07 -25.36 15.12
CA THR A 296 0.68 -25.75 15.50
C THR A 296 -0.19 -24.56 15.90
N GLY A 297 0.30 -23.32 15.73
CA GLY A 297 -0.50 -22.15 16.04
C GLY A 297 0.33 -20.89 16.24
N VAL A 298 -0.31 -19.85 16.76
CA VAL A 298 0.30 -18.54 17.03
C VAL A 298 -0.25 -17.92 18.31
N VAL A 299 0.50 -16.96 18.84
CA VAL A 299 0.04 -16.04 19.90
C VAL A 299 0.09 -14.61 19.36
N ALA A 300 -1.00 -13.87 19.53
CA ALA A 300 -1.14 -12.48 19.13
C ALA A 300 -1.53 -11.58 20.30
N ASN A 301 -1.17 -10.29 20.18
CA ASN A 301 -1.66 -9.23 21.04
C ASN A 301 -2.76 -8.45 20.30
N ASN A 302 -3.91 -8.28 20.91
CA ASN A 302 -5.03 -7.48 20.40
C ASN A 302 -5.47 -6.49 21.48
N HIS A 303 -5.09 -5.22 21.34
CA HIS A 303 -5.36 -4.17 22.34
C HIS A 303 -4.94 -4.51 23.79
N GLY A 304 -3.84 -5.26 23.96
CA GLY A 304 -3.32 -5.68 25.28
C GLY A 304 -3.83 -7.06 25.74
N ARG A 305 -4.85 -7.60 25.07
CA ARG A 305 -5.34 -8.97 25.26
C ARG A 305 -4.46 -9.97 24.51
N LYS A 306 -4.17 -11.11 25.12
CA LYS A 306 -3.53 -12.23 24.42
C LYS A 306 -4.58 -13.10 23.72
N ILE A 307 -4.38 -13.34 22.43
CA ILE A 307 -5.15 -14.30 21.63
C ILE A 307 -4.23 -15.45 21.26
N THR A 308 -4.59 -16.67 21.63
CA THR A 308 -3.91 -17.91 21.23
C THR A 308 -4.75 -18.58 20.15
N VAL A 309 -4.17 -18.90 19.00
CA VAL A 309 -4.89 -19.62 17.94
C VAL A 309 -4.15 -20.91 17.62
N LEU A 310 -4.80 -22.04 17.86
CA LEU A 310 -4.28 -23.38 17.55
C LEU A 310 -4.79 -23.83 16.18
N ALA A 311 -3.89 -24.38 15.37
CA ALA A 311 -4.12 -24.78 13.99
C ALA A 311 -3.74 -26.25 13.79
N SER A 312 -4.68 -27.10 13.38
CA SER A 312 -4.39 -28.52 13.15
C SER A 312 -3.57 -28.78 11.87
N LYS A 313 -3.72 -27.94 10.83
CA LYS A 313 -3.04 -28.07 9.53
C LYS A 313 -1.82 -27.14 9.38
N GLY A 314 -1.77 -26.04 10.12
CA GLY A 314 -0.55 -25.22 10.26
C GLY A 314 -0.79 -23.71 10.14
N VAL A 315 0.30 -22.99 9.90
CA VAL A 315 0.34 -21.52 9.83
C VAL A 315 0.87 -21.06 8.48
N VAL A 316 0.18 -20.10 7.86
CA VAL A 316 0.64 -19.39 6.66
C VAL A 316 1.11 -18.00 7.06
N LEU A 317 2.39 -17.71 6.85
CA LEU A 317 2.95 -16.36 7.00
C LEU A 317 2.76 -15.58 5.69
N ALA A 318 1.99 -14.49 5.73
CA ALA A 318 1.68 -13.62 4.60
C ALA A 318 1.81 -12.13 4.98
N THR A 319 2.84 -11.82 5.78
CA THR A 319 2.98 -10.54 6.51
C THR A 319 3.56 -9.39 5.68
N GLY A 320 3.89 -9.63 4.42
CA GLY A 320 4.65 -8.67 3.61
C GLY A 320 6.12 -8.55 4.04
N GLY A 321 6.79 -7.52 3.51
CA GLY A 321 8.22 -7.31 3.67
C GLY A 321 8.64 -6.41 4.83
N PHE A 322 9.82 -5.80 4.69
CA PHE A 322 10.44 -4.96 5.71
C PHE A 322 10.87 -3.56 5.23
N GLY A 323 10.38 -3.11 4.07
CA GLY A 323 10.85 -1.86 3.45
C GLY A 323 10.68 -0.58 4.30
N ALA A 324 9.75 -0.58 5.25
CA ALA A 324 9.54 0.54 6.18
C ALA A 324 10.34 0.42 7.49
N ASN A 325 11.05 -0.68 7.72
CA ASN A 325 11.96 -0.82 8.85
C ASN A 325 13.33 -0.24 8.48
N VAL A 326 13.56 1.02 8.86
CA VAL A 326 14.79 1.76 8.53
C VAL A 326 16.02 1.09 9.13
N GLU A 327 15.92 0.56 10.35
CA GLU A 327 17.04 -0.12 11.01
C GLU A 327 17.39 -1.41 10.26
N LEU A 328 16.39 -2.26 10.02
CA LEU A 328 16.61 -3.55 9.35
C LEU A 328 17.13 -3.35 7.92
N ARG A 329 16.52 -2.45 7.13
CA ARG A 329 16.94 -2.22 5.75
C ARG A 329 18.36 -1.65 5.65
N ARG A 330 18.82 -0.85 6.64
CA ARG A 330 20.23 -0.43 6.73
C ARG A 330 21.15 -1.59 7.09
N LYS A 331 20.75 -2.39 8.09
CA LYS A 331 21.54 -3.52 8.60
C LYS A 331 21.84 -4.56 7.51
N VAL A 332 20.87 -4.83 6.65
CA VAL A 332 21.01 -5.86 5.59
C VAL A 332 21.49 -5.31 4.25
N ASN A 333 21.76 -3.99 4.13
CA ASN A 333 22.10 -3.36 2.86
C ASN A 333 23.52 -3.69 2.38
N THR A 334 23.69 -4.87 1.80
CA THR A 334 24.95 -5.32 1.19
C THR A 334 24.82 -5.59 -0.31
N GLY A 335 23.64 -5.33 -0.89
CA GLY A 335 23.27 -5.67 -2.26
C GLY A 335 23.51 -4.54 -3.25
N VAL A 336 22.58 -4.40 -4.22
CA VAL A 336 22.66 -3.41 -5.32
C VAL A 336 22.82 -1.96 -4.83
N TRP A 337 22.42 -1.67 -3.59
CA TRP A 337 22.44 -0.33 -2.97
C TRP A 337 23.48 -0.16 -1.87
N LYS A 338 24.52 -1.01 -1.80
CA LYS A 338 25.55 -0.94 -0.74
C LYS A 338 26.23 0.43 -0.59
N GLU A 339 26.28 1.23 -1.66
CA GLU A 339 26.88 2.58 -1.67
C GLU A 339 25.89 3.68 -1.22
N VAL A 340 24.62 3.34 -0.97
CA VAL A 340 23.55 4.27 -0.59
C VAL A 340 23.15 4.02 0.85
N ASP A 341 23.11 5.06 1.68
CA ASP A 341 22.48 4.97 3.00
C ASP A 341 20.96 4.89 2.83
N LEU A 342 20.42 3.66 2.86
CA LEU A 342 18.99 3.42 2.74
C LEU A 342 18.16 4.00 3.90
N GLY A 343 18.72 4.64 4.92
CA GLY A 343 17.96 5.34 5.96
C GLY A 343 17.86 6.86 5.78
N LYS A 344 18.96 7.53 5.41
CA LYS A 344 19.02 9.01 5.44
C LYS A 344 18.35 9.61 4.20
N GLY A 345 17.20 10.27 4.39
CA GLY A 345 16.50 11.02 3.34
C GLY A 345 15.72 10.15 2.33
N ILE A 346 15.65 8.83 2.54
CA ILE A 346 14.91 7.90 1.68
C ILE A 346 13.64 7.45 2.41
N GLY A 347 12.48 7.70 1.83
CA GLY A 347 11.19 7.28 2.39
C GLY A 347 10.88 5.79 2.15
N ALA A 348 9.62 5.43 2.33
CA ALA A 348 9.09 4.12 1.94
C ALA A 348 7.67 4.24 1.42
N SER A 349 7.34 3.53 0.34
CA SER A 349 5.98 3.51 -0.21
C SER A 349 5.05 2.48 0.44
N THR A 350 5.59 1.61 1.30
CA THR A 350 4.85 0.58 2.02
C THR A 350 4.25 1.14 3.31
N ILE A 351 3.13 0.57 3.78
CA ILE A 351 2.50 1.02 5.02
C ILE A 351 3.42 0.77 6.22
N GLN A 352 3.86 1.85 6.86
CA GLN A 352 4.91 1.82 7.89
C GLN A 352 4.62 0.81 9.00
N LYS A 353 3.42 0.82 9.58
CA LYS A 353 3.06 -0.10 10.68
C LYS A 353 3.12 -1.57 10.26
N SER A 354 2.93 -1.87 8.97
CA SER A 354 2.87 -3.24 8.44
C SER A 354 4.23 -3.81 8.04
N ALA A 355 4.99 -3.10 7.22
CA ALA A 355 6.18 -3.61 6.54
C ALA A 355 7.44 -3.53 7.42
N GLN A 356 7.44 -4.27 8.53
CA GLN A 356 8.49 -4.24 9.55
C GLN A 356 9.41 -5.48 9.55
N GLY A 357 9.06 -6.54 8.81
CA GLY A 357 9.81 -7.81 8.80
C GLY A 357 9.39 -8.83 9.86
N ASP A 358 8.26 -8.62 10.56
CA ASP A 358 7.85 -9.45 11.69
C ASP A 358 7.69 -10.93 11.33
N GLY A 359 7.06 -11.25 10.18
CA GLY A 359 6.91 -12.64 9.73
C GLY A 359 8.23 -13.32 9.36
N ILE A 360 9.20 -12.57 8.83
CA ILE A 360 10.55 -13.10 8.57
C ILE A 360 11.20 -13.47 9.92
N ALA A 361 11.12 -12.60 10.91
CA ALA A 361 11.66 -12.86 12.24
C ALA A 361 10.96 -14.05 12.93
N LEU A 362 9.64 -14.19 12.78
CA LEU A 362 8.88 -15.33 13.27
C LEU A 362 9.37 -16.65 12.64
N GLY A 363 9.54 -16.69 11.33
CA GLY A 363 10.06 -17.87 10.63
C GLY A 363 11.49 -18.20 11.03
N GLN A 364 12.39 -17.21 11.09
CA GLN A 364 13.77 -17.39 11.55
C GLN A 364 13.84 -18.00 12.96
N LYS A 365 13.01 -17.51 13.88
CA LYS A 365 12.93 -18.05 15.24
C LYS A 365 12.46 -19.51 15.27
N ALA A 366 11.70 -19.95 14.27
CA ALA A 366 11.28 -21.34 14.09
C ALA A 366 12.30 -22.20 13.29
N GLY A 367 13.46 -21.65 12.92
CA GLY A 367 14.53 -22.36 12.21
C GLY A 367 14.49 -22.22 10.68
N ALA A 368 13.73 -21.26 10.14
CA ALA A 368 13.64 -21.03 8.71
C ALA A 368 14.93 -20.41 8.14
N ASP A 369 15.30 -20.86 6.94
CA ASP A 369 16.30 -20.20 6.11
C ASP A 369 15.74 -18.89 5.53
N VAL A 370 16.60 -17.88 5.45
CA VAL A 370 16.25 -16.56 4.93
C VAL A 370 17.29 -16.14 3.91
N ILE A 371 16.81 -15.81 2.72
CA ILE A 371 17.64 -15.56 1.54
C ILE A 371 17.37 -14.17 0.96
N GLY A 372 18.36 -13.59 0.29
CA GLY A 372 18.20 -12.34 -0.47
C GLY A 372 17.87 -11.10 0.36
N MET A 373 18.13 -11.07 1.67
CA MET A 373 17.75 -9.93 2.53
C MET A 373 18.36 -8.59 2.10
N SER A 374 19.48 -8.61 1.39
CA SER A 374 20.12 -7.42 0.82
C SER A 374 19.49 -6.95 -0.49
N ASP A 375 18.61 -7.75 -1.08
CA ASP A 375 17.85 -7.43 -2.29
C ASP A 375 16.65 -6.56 -1.92
N ILE A 376 16.91 -5.26 -1.78
CA ILE A 376 15.91 -4.23 -1.52
C ILE A 376 15.67 -3.48 -2.83
N GLN A 377 14.41 -3.27 -3.21
CA GLN A 377 14.07 -2.46 -4.38
C GLN A 377 13.70 -1.03 -3.99
N LEU A 378 14.25 -0.10 -4.76
CA LEU A 378 13.80 1.29 -4.79
C LEU A 378 12.84 1.52 -5.96
N HIS A 379 11.81 2.33 -5.76
CA HIS A 379 11.00 2.90 -6.83
C HIS A 379 11.48 4.32 -7.15
N PRO A 380 11.59 4.71 -8.43
CA PRO A 380 12.15 6.01 -8.81
C PRO A 380 11.22 7.21 -8.61
N CYS A 381 10.03 7.05 -8.03
CA CYS A 381 8.99 8.08 -8.11
C CYS A 381 8.27 8.33 -6.77
N GLY A 382 9.03 8.23 -5.67
CA GLY A 382 8.56 8.67 -4.36
C GLY A 382 8.38 10.18 -4.31
N THR A 383 7.40 10.63 -3.52
CA THR A 383 7.23 12.03 -3.15
C THR A 383 8.36 12.43 -2.19
N PRO A 384 9.05 13.57 -2.42
CA PRO A 384 10.08 14.06 -1.51
C PRO A 384 9.60 14.12 -0.05
N GLY A 385 10.46 13.72 0.89
CA GLY A 385 10.16 13.70 2.32
C GLY A 385 9.41 12.46 2.81
N THR A 386 8.39 11.99 2.10
CA THR A 386 7.56 10.84 2.54
C THR A 386 7.97 9.53 1.88
N GLY A 387 8.37 9.57 0.60
CA GLY A 387 8.58 8.40 -0.24
C GLY A 387 7.29 7.72 -0.72
N LEU A 388 6.13 8.33 -0.49
CA LEU A 388 4.84 7.82 -0.96
C LEU A 388 4.67 8.01 -2.47
N MET A 389 3.74 7.27 -3.07
CA MET A 389 3.54 7.23 -4.52
C MET A 389 2.40 8.17 -4.96
N GLU A 390 2.54 9.46 -4.70
CA GLU A 390 1.45 10.45 -4.83
C GLU A 390 1.58 11.33 -6.08
N HIS A 391 0.57 12.18 -6.32
CA HIS A 391 0.50 13.17 -7.40
C HIS A 391 0.50 12.54 -8.81
N ILE A 392 1.24 13.13 -9.76
CA ILE A 392 1.29 12.66 -11.15
C ILE A 392 1.66 11.18 -11.18
N ARG A 393 0.78 10.40 -11.82
CA ARG A 393 0.91 8.94 -11.90
C ARG A 393 2.27 8.53 -12.43
N THR A 394 2.77 7.40 -11.96
CA THR A 394 4.13 6.96 -12.26
C THR A 394 4.16 5.92 -13.37
N SER A 395 3.19 4.98 -13.41
CA SER A 395 3.13 3.91 -14.43
C SER A 395 2.54 4.35 -15.78
N GLY A 396 2.93 3.66 -16.85
CA GLY A 396 2.58 4.01 -18.23
C GLY A 396 3.66 4.80 -18.97
N ARG A 397 3.35 5.20 -20.21
CA ARG A 397 4.24 5.93 -21.13
C ARG A 397 3.99 7.44 -21.10
N ASN A 398 4.68 8.18 -21.98
CA ASN A 398 4.53 9.63 -22.17
C ASN A 398 4.85 10.43 -20.90
N ARG A 399 6.06 10.20 -20.38
CA ARG A 399 6.61 10.86 -19.20
C ARG A 399 8.12 10.98 -19.34
N LEU A 400 8.68 12.13 -18.99
CA LEU A 400 10.11 12.39 -19.09
C LEU A 400 10.74 12.53 -17.71
N PHE A 401 11.95 12.01 -17.57
CA PHE A 401 12.78 12.20 -16.39
C PHE A 401 13.78 13.30 -16.71
N VAL A 402 13.49 14.51 -16.23
CA VAL A 402 14.27 15.72 -16.51
C VAL A 402 14.95 16.18 -15.22
N ASN A 403 16.25 16.46 -15.27
CA ASN A 403 16.98 16.95 -14.10
C ASN A 403 16.63 18.42 -13.79
N GLU A 404 17.21 18.98 -12.71
CA GLU A 404 16.93 20.36 -12.31
C GLU A 404 17.42 21.41 -13.33
N LEU A 405 18.26 21.04 -14.30
CA LEU A 405 18.77 21.92 -15.37
C LEU A 405 17.94 21.88 -16.65
N GLY A 406 16.98 20.96 -16.78
CA GLY A 406 16.17 20.80 -18.00
C GLY A 406 16.65 19.68 -18.95
N ASP A 407 17.68 18.91 -18.60
CA ASP A 407 18.16 17.80 -19.43
C ASP A 407 17.47 16.48 -19.03
N ARG A 408 17.00 15.70 -20.02
CA ARG A 408 16.76 14.26 -19.82
C ARG A 408 18.06 13.57 -19.44
N PHE A 409 17.97 12.47 -18.69
CA PHE A 409 19.18 11.77 -18.22
C PHE A 409 19.06 10.24 -18.17
N VAL A 410 17.93 9.65 -18.55
CA VAL A 410 17.71 8.20 -18.50
C VAL A 410 16.60 7.77 -19.46
N ASN A 411 16.62 6.49 -19.87
CA ASN A 411 15.50 5.84 -20.53
C ASN A 411 14.37 5.57 -19.51
N GLU A 412 13.24 6.26 -19.65
CA GLU A 412 12.11 6.20 -18.72
C GLU A 412 11.35 4.85 -18.73
N GLY A 413 11.67 3.97 -19.70
CA GLY A 413 11.21 2.59 -19.79
C GLY A 413 12.16 1.55 -19.16
N ALA A 414 13.29 1.97 -18.59
CA ALA A 414 14.27 1.06 -17.99
C ALA A 414 13.77 0.40 -16.69
N ALA A 415 14.53 -0.62 -16.23
CA ALA A 415 14.33 -1.25 -14.94
C ALA A 415 14.53 -0.26 -13.78
N ARG A 416 13.87 -0.51 -12.64
CA ARG A 416 13.81 0.43 -11.51
C ARG A 416 15.17 0.77 -10.93
N ASP A 417 16.07 -0.20 -10.86
CA ASP A 417 17.43 -0.01 -10.38
C ASP A 417 18.24 0.95 -11.28
N THR A 418 18.12 0.79 -12.60
CA THR A 418 18.72 1.68 -13.59
C THR A 418 18.19 3.10 -13.45
N LEU A 419 16.85 3.24 -13.32
CA LEU A 419 16.21 4.54 -13.08
C LEU A 419 16.71 5.20 -11.78
N CYS A 420 16.72 4.46 -10.68
CA CYS A 420 17.14 4.98 -9.38
C CYS A 420 18.64 5.32 -9.33
N LYS A 421 19.53 4.52 -9.93
CA LYS A 421 20.96 4.84 -10.06
C LYS A 421 21.18 6.13 -10.83
N ALA A 422 20.45 6.32 -11.94
CA ALA A 422 20.52 7.54 -12.73
C ALA A 422 20.04 8.77 -11.94
N ILE A 423 19.01 8.62 -11.09
CA ILE A 423 18.52 9.68 -10.21
C ILE A 423 19.54 10.00 -9.10
N PHE A 424 20.14 8.99 -8.45
CA PHE A 424 21.17 9.24 -7.42
C PHE A 424 22.37 10.02 -7.96
N ALA A 425 22.69 9.86 -9.26
CA ALA A 425 23.74 10.62 -9.93
C ALA A 425 23.35 12.08 -10.25
N GLN A 426 22.08 12.46 -10.14
CA GLN A 426 21.65 13.85 -10.31
C GLN A 426 21.90 14.68 -9.05
N PRO A 427 22.06 16.01 -9.17
CA PRO A 427 22.09 16.92 -8.03
C PRO A 427 20.91 16.67 -7.08
N HIS A 428 21.19 16.65 -5.78
CA HIS A 428 20.22 16.40 -4.71
C HIS A 428 19.47 15.05 -4.79
N SER A 429 19.89 14.12 -5.66
CA SER A 429 19.21 12.84 -5.91
C SER A 429 17.70 13.00 -6.20
N THR A 430 17.36 14.06 -6.93
CA THR A 430 15.99 14.43 -7.28
C THR A 430 15.90 14.75 -8.77
N TYR A 431 14.67 14.78 -9.28
CA TYR A 431 14.39 15.16 -10.65
C TYR A 431 12.94 15.64 -10.79
N TRP A 432 12.64 16.23 -11.95
CA TRP A 432 11.30 16.57 -12.37
C TRP A 432 10.72 15.49 -13.28
N LEU A 433 9.60 14.90 -12.86
CA LEU A 433 8.76 14.10 -13.74
C LEU A 433 7.91 15.07 -14.58
N VAL A 434 8.22 15.17 -15.87
CA VAL A 434 7.53 16.07 -16.81
C VAL A 434 6.56 15.29 -17.69
N VAL A 435 5.33 15.78 -17.79
CA VAL A 435 4.24 15.23 -18.62
C VAL A 435 3.46 16.38 -19.28
N ASN A 436 2.61 16.06 -20.27
CA ASN A 436 1.71 17.03 -20.88
C ASN A 436 0.28 16.49 -21.03
N HIS A 437 -0.52 17.18 -21.84
CA HIS A 437 -1.91 16.85 -22.18
C HIS A 437 -2.12 15.40 -22.65
N VAL A 438 -1.12 14.76 -23.26
CA VAL A 438 -1.20 13.34 -23.67
C VAL A 438 -1.52 12.44 -22.48
N ARG A 439 -1.06 12.81 -21.28
CA ARG A 439 -1.26 12.04 -20.05
C ARG A 439 -2.34 12.62 -19.13
N TYR A 440 -2.48 13.94 -19.14
CA TYR A 440 -3.47 14.70 -18.36
C TYR A 440 -4.11 15.75 -19.27
N PRO A 441 -5.19 15.40 -20.01
CA PRO A 441 -5.75 16.22 -21.08
C PRO A 441 -6.20 17.62 -20.66
N ALA A 442 -6.67 17.76 -19.42
CA ALA A 442 -7.14 19.01 -18.86
C ALA A 442 -6.85 19.07 -17.36
N ARG A 443 -6.88 20.28 -16.81
CA ARG A 443 -6.59 20.56 -15.39
C ARG A 443 -7.58 19.89 -14.43
N ASP A 444 -8.84 19.78 -14.84
CA ASP A 444 -9.96 19.16 -14.14
C ASP A 444 -10.23 17.71 -14.58
N TRP A 445 -9.39 17.15 -15.47
CA TRP A 445 -9.52 15.76 -15.88
C TRP A 445 -9.25 14.84 -14.69
N VAL A 446 -10.24 14.01 -14.37
CA VAL A 446 -10.19 13.08 -13.24
C VAL A 446 -9.39 11.85 -13.63
N ASP A 447 -8.26 11.65 -12.96
CA ASP A 447 -7.44 10.48 -13.19
C ASP A 447 -8.07 9.21 -12.61
N ARG A 448 -7.45 8.07 -12.90
CA ARG A 448 -7.98 6.77 -12.46
C ARG A 448 -8.10 6.63 -10.94
N ASN A 449 -7.39 7.42 -10.14
CA ASN A 449 -7.48 7.40 -8.68
C ASN A 449 -8.51 8.42 -8.16
N GLY A 450 -9.17 9.16 -9.05
CA GLY A 450 -10.15 10.19 -8.72
C GLY A 450 -9.56 11.59 -8.57
N ALA A 451 -8.25 11.77 -8.74
CA ALA A 451 -7.58 13.06 -8.54
C ALA A 451 -7.39 13.82 -9.86
N THR A 452 -7.42 15.15 -9.78
CA THR A 452 -7.15 16.06 -10.89
C THR A 452 -5.80 16.75 -10.73
N ILE A 453 -5.29 17.40 -11.78
CA ILE A 453 -4.12 18.28 -11.62
C ILE A 453 -4.46 19.44 -10.68
N ALA A 454 -5.70 19.96 -10.71
CA ALA A 454 -6.15 21.01 -9.80
C ALA A 454 -5.97 20.61 -8.32
N ASP A 455 -6.35 19.38 -7.96
CA ASP A 455 -6.19 18.86 -6.60
C ASP A 455 -4.71 18.83 -6.20
N MET A 456 -3.85 18.30 -7.08
CA MET A 456 -2.42 18.16 -6.83
C MET A 456 -1.70 19.53 -6.76
N ALA A 457 -2.11 20.49 -7.58
CA ALA A 457 -1.61 21.86 -7.56
C ALA A 457 -2.05 22.61 -6.30
N SER A 458 -3.27 22.37 -5.80
CA SER A 458 -3.76 22.98 -4.55
C SER A 458 -2.94 22.58 -3.31
N LEU A 459 -2.28 21.42 -3.37
CA LEU A 459 -1.33 20.95 -2.35
C LEU A 459 0.09 21.52 -2.53
N GLY A 460 0.33 22.32 -3.57
CA GLY A 460 1.65 22.86 -3.92
C GLY A 460 2.61 21.81 -4.51
N ALA A 461 2.11 20.65 -4.94
CA ALA A 461 2.95 19.53 -5.37
C ALA A 461 3.27 19.52 -6.87
N VAL A 462 2.39 20.10 -7.69
CA VAL A 462 2.52 20.10 -9.16
C VAL A 462 2.66 21.53 -9.69
N VAL A 463 3.64 21.73 -10.57
CA VAL A 463 3.84 22.97 -11.32
C VAL A 463 3.14 22.86 -12.67
N GLU A 464 2.29 23.83 -12.98
CA GLU A 464 1.50 23.89 -14.22
C GLU A 464 2.02 25.00 -15.15
N ALA A 465 2.03 24.77 -16.46
CA ALA A 465 2.40 25.77 -17.47
C ALA A 465 1.75 25.47 -18.84
N ASN A 466 1.52 26.49 -19.66
CA ASN A 466 0.99 26.30 -21.01
C ASN A 466 2.07 25.97 -22.03
N THR A 467 3.31 26.43 -21.79
CA THR A 467 4.46 26.21 -22.68
C THR A 467 5.67 25.69 -21.90
N LEU A 468 6.64 25.10 -22.61
CA LEU A 468 7.90 24.66 -22.01
C LEU A 468 8.73 25.82 -21.47
N ASP A 469 8.68 27.01 -22.09
CA ASP A 469 9.36 28.20 -21.57
C ASP A 469 8.81 28.63 -20.20
N GLU A 470 7.48 28.63 -20.08
CA GLU A 470 6.82 28.94 -18.81
C GLU A 470 7.10 27.87 -17.76
N LEU A 471 7.08 26.58 -18.14
CA LEU A 471 7.42 25.49 -17.23
C LEU A 471 8.86 25.61 -16.73
N ALA A 472 9.81 25.85 -17.64
CA ALA A 472 11.22 26.02 -17.31
C ALA A 472 11.41 27.18 -16.33
N LYS A 473 10.80 28.34 -16.62
CA LYS A 473 10.84 29.50 -15.72
C LYS A 473 10.30 29.19 -14.32
N LYS A 474 9.16 28.50 -14.21
CA LYS A 474 8.53 28.18 -12.91
C LYS A 474 9.30 27.12 -12.11
N THR A 475 10.02 26.23 -12.80
CA THR A 475 10.77 25.12 -12.18
C THR A 475 12.26 25.42 -11.98
N GLY A 476 12.76 26.52 -12.57
CA GLY A 476 14.17 26.90 -12.55
C GLY A 476 15.05 26.17 -13.57
N MET A 477 14.46 25.43 -14.52
CA MET A 477 15.20 24.75 -15.59
C MET A 477 15.65 25.73 -16.68
N ASP A 478 16.64 25.33 -17.48
CA ASP A 478 16.94 25.98 -18.74
C ASP A 478 15.90 25.59 -19.82
N ALA A 479 15.27 26.59 -20.43
CA ALA A 479 14.21 26.37 -21.41
C ALA A 479 14.70 25.73 -22.70
N ALA A 480 15.93 26.04 -23.16
CA ALA A 480 16.49 25.45 -24.37
C ALA A 480 16.81 23.97 -24.16
N LYS A 481 17.38 23.62 -23.00
CA LYS A 481 17.64 22.22 -22.62
C LYS A 481 16.37 21.40 -22.48
N LEU A 482 15.34 21.97 -21.85
CA LEU A 482 14.04 21.30 -21.70
C LEU A 482 13.39 21.02 -23.06
N LYS A 483 13.38 22.00 -23.97
CA LYS A 483 12.88 21.82 -25.34
C LYS A 483 13.66 20.75 -26.10
N ALA A 484 15.00 20.80 -26.05
CA ALA A 484 15.85 19.79 -26.68
C ALA A 484 15.57 18.37 -26.16
N SER A 485 15.32 18.23 -24.86
CA SER A 485 14.95 16.97 -24.23
C SER A 485 13.61 16.42 -24.72
N VAL A 486 12.59 17.29 -24.85
CA VAL A 486 11.28 16.92 -25.41
C VAL A 486 11.41 16.54 -26.89
N ASP A 487 12.18 17.32 -27.66
CA ASP A 487 12.40 17.06 -29.09
C ASP A 487 13.13 15.74 -29.35
N GLU A 488 14.12 15.40 -28.53
CA GLU A 488 14.83 14.11 -28.59
C GLU A 488 13.87 12.93 -28.37
N TYR A 489 13.03 13.00 -27.34
CA TYR A 489 11.99 11.99 -27.11
C TYR A 489 11.02 11.91 -28.30
N ASN A 490 10.55 13.07 -28.81
CA ASN A 490 9.60 13.13 -29.91
C ASN A 490 10.15 12.54 -31.20
N LYS A 491 11.46 12.65 -31.48
CA LYS A 491 12.09 11.98 -32.62
C LYS A 491 11.93 10.46 -32.55
N VAL A 492 12.05 9.86 -31.36
CA VAL A 492 11.82 8.42 -31.18
C VAL A 492 10.34 8.07 -31.22
N ALA A 493 9.50 8.82 -30.50
CA ALA A 493 8.06 8.56 -30.45
C ALA A 493 7.34 8.73 -31.80
N THR A 494 7.92 9.51 -32.73
CA THR A 494 7.43 9.67 -34.11
C THR A 494 8.08 8.71 -35.11
N GLY A 495 9.02 7.85 -34.68
CA GLY A 495 9.75 6.94 -35.56
C GLY A 495 10.79 7.61 -36.46
N LYS A 496 11.10 8.89 -36.27
CA LYS A 496 12.18 9.58 -37.00
C LYS A 496 13.56 9.03 -36.65
N VAL A 497 13.70 8.50 -35.44
CA VAL A 497 14.88 7.78 -34.96
C VAL A 497 14.42 6.52 -34.23
N GLU A 498 15.09 5.40 -34.42
CA GLU A 498 14.72 4.13 -33.79
C GLU A 498 14.93 4.14 -32.27
N LYS A 499 16.04 4.74 -31.82
CA LYS A 499 16.51 4.73 -30.43
C LYS A 499 17.26 6.01 -30.08
N ASP A 500 17.00 6.58 -28.90
CA ASP A 500 17.77 7.74 -28.42
C ASP A 500 19.09 7.35 -27.74
N LYS A 501 19.88 8.36 -27.35
CA LYS A 501 21.16 8.18 -26.67
C LYS A 501 21.06 7.52 -25.28
N TYR A 502 19.88 7.50 -24.67
CA TYR A 502 19.62 6.82 -23.40
C TYR A 502 19.15 5.38 -23.60
N GLY A 503 18.92 4.96 -24.85
CA GLY A 503 18.42 3.65 -25.21
C GLY A 503 16.90 3.52 -25.16
N PHE A 504 16.16 4.64 -25.09
CA PHE A 504 14.71 4.62 -25.21
C PHE A 504 14.30 4.23 -26.64
N VAL A 505 13.33 3.34 -26.73
CA VAL A 505 12.70 2.89 -27.97
C VAL A 505 11.18 3.02 -27.84
N ALA A 506 10.51 3.36 -28.95
CA ALA A 506 9.05 3.43 -29.04
C ALA A 506 8.44 2.03 -29.27
N ASN A 507 8.64 1.11 -28.31
CA ASN A 507 8.20 -0.29 -28.41
C ASN A 507 6.87 -0.57 -27.68
N ASN A 508 6.19 0.47 -27.22
CA ASN A 508 4.91 0.37 -26.53
C ASN A 508 3.81 1.02 -27.37
N LYS A 509 2.66 0.36 -27.50
CA LYS A 509 1.53 0.88 -28.30
C LYS A 509 0.99 2.25 -27.82
N GLU A 510 1.30 2.66 -26.59
CA GLU A 510 0.94 3.96 -26.01
C GLU A 510 1.96 5.08 -26.26
N ASP A 511 3.12 4.80 -26.87
CA ASP A 511 4.13 5.82 -27.13
C ASP A 511 3.60 6.87 -28.10
N ARG A 512 3.58 8.14 -27.66
CA ARG A 512 3.09 9.28 -28.43
C ARG A 512 4.06 10.46 -28.26
N PRO A 513 4.23 11.30 -29.30
CA PRO A 513 4.97 12.54 -29.16
C PRO A 513 4.21 13.50 -28.23
N MET A 514 4.96 14.33 -27.50
CA MET A 514 4.47 15.38 -26.60
C MET A 514 4.85 16.74 -27.21
N THR A 515 3.95 17.31 -28.02
CA THR A 515 4.24 18.49 -28.86
C THR A 515 3.74 19.81 -28.28
N GLU A 516 2.60 19.81 -27.60
CA GLU A 516 2.03 21.02 -26.98
C GLU A 516 1.61 20.81 -25.52
N GLY A 517 1.32 21.91 -24.84
CA GLY A 517 0.79 21.92 -23.49
C GLY A 517 -0.69 21.51 -23.40
N PRO A 518 -1.31 21.66 -22.22
CA PRO A 518 -0.68 22.07 -20.97
C PRO A 518 0.42 21.09 -20.51
N TRP A 519 1.42 21.63 -19.82
CA TRP A 519 2.57 20.92 -19.27
C TRP A 519 2.52 20.89 -17.75
N TYR A 520 2.95 19.78 -17.19
CA TYR A 520 2.95 19.55 -15.75
C TYR A 520 4.27 18.94 -15.30
N ALA A 521 4.80 19.42 -14.17
CA ALA A 521 6.00 18.87 -13.55
C ALA A 521 5.80 18.64 -12.05
N VAL A 522 6.38 17.56 -11.54
CA VAL A 522 6.44 17.26 -10.09
C VAL A 522 7.82 16.75 -9.72
N LYS A 523 8.36 17.21 -8.56
CA LYS A 523 9.62 16.68 -8.04
C LYS A 523 9.44 15.26 -7.52
N LYS A 524 10.41 14.39 -7.78
CA LYS A 524 10.40 12.98 -7.40
C LYS A 524 11.77 12.51 -6.94
N VAL A 525 11.77 11.52 -6.06
CA VAL A 525 12.98 10.91 -5.47
C VAL A 525 12.90 9.38 -5.47
N PRO A 526 14.02 8.67 -5.36
CA PRO A 526 14.02 7.24 -5.05
C PRO A 526 13.40 6.96 -3.68
N THR A 527 12.65 5.88 -3.55
CA THR A 527 11.99 5.46 -2.30
C THR A 527 12.05 3.95 -2.13
N VAL A 528 12.19 3.45 -0.90
CA VAL A 528 12.12 2.00 -0.65
C VAL A 528 10.72 1.50 -0.94
N HIS A 529 10.62 0.43 -1.72
CA HIS A 529 9.35 0.02 -2.30
C HIS A 529 8.99 -1.45 -2.05
N HIS A 530 9.98 -2.33 -2.03
CA HIS A 530 9.77 -3.76 -1.86
C HIS A 530 11.05 -4.44 -1.39
N THR A 531 10.93 -5.52 -0.66
CA THR A 531 12.07 -6.34 -0.22
C THR A 531 11.96 -7.73 -0.84
N MET A 532 12.87 -8.07 -1.75
CA MET A 532 12.79 -9.30 -2.55
C MET A 532 13.29 -10.53 -1.80
N GLY A 533 14.04 -10.33 -0.71
CA GLY A 533 14.45 -11.37 0.21
C GLY A 533 13.45 -11.64 1.32
N GLY A 534 13.58 -12.83 1.90
CA GLY A 534 12.70 -13.30 2.95
C GLY A 534 12.85 -14.80 3.19
N LEU A 535 11.79 -15.40 3.74
CA LEU A 535 11.72 -16.83 4.03
C LEU A 535 11.91 -17.64 2.74
N ARG A 536 12.83 -18.61 2.76
CA ARG A 536 13.01 -19.54 1.66
C ARG A 536 11.83 -20.51 1.60
N ILE A 537 11.24 -20.67 0.41
CA ILE A 537 10.13 -21.59 0.16
C ILE A 537 10.42 -22.51 -1.04
N ASN A 538 9.69 -23.61 -1.14
CA ASN A 538 9.55 -24.38 -2.37
C ASN A 538 8.27 -23.99 -3.15
N THR A 539 8.01 -24.61 -4.31
CA THR A 539 6.81 -24.37 -5.13
C THR A 539 5.50 -24.80 -4.46
N GLN A 540 5.58 -25.56 -3.36
CA GLN A 540 4.45 -25.89 -2.49
C GLN A 540 4.28 -24.88 -1.36
N THR A 541 5.01 -23.75 -1.37
CA THR A 541 4.98 -22.67 -0.37
C THR A 541 5.38 -23.09 1.05
N GLN A 542 5.95 -24.28 1.22
CA GLN A 542 6.47 -24.74 2.50
C GLN A 542 7.74 -23.96 2.82
N VAL A 543 7.84 -23.45 4.04
CA VAL A 543 9.05 -22.76 4.51
C VAL A 543 10.16 -23.79 4.72
N LEU A 544 11.36 -23.49 4.22
CA LEU A 544 12.50 -24.39 4.27
C LEU A 544 13.48 -23.99 5.38
N ASP A 545 14.13 -24.97 6.00
CA ASP A 545 15.29 -24.78 6.86
C ASP A 545 16.59 -24.57 6.04
N HIS A 546 17.72 -24.37 6.73
CA HIS A 546 19.03 -24.17 6.09
C HIS A 546 19.52 -25.39 5.28
N ASN A 547 18.94 -26.57 5.50
CA ASN A 547 19.25 -27.79 4.74
C ASN A 547 18.29 -27.99 3.55
N GLY A 548 17.36 -27.05 3.32
CA GLY A 548 16.35 -27.15 2.28
C GLY A 548 15.19 -28.09 2.63
N LYS A 549 15.04 -28.50 3.90
CA LYS A 549 13.93 -29.36 4.35
C LYS A 549 12.72 -28.51 4.78
N PRO A 550 11.49 -28.89 4.40
CA PRO A 550 10.29 -28.22 4.88
C PRO A 550 10.16 -28.24 6.41
N LEU A 551 9.88 -27.08 7.00
CA LEU A 551 9.45 -26.95 8.39
C LEU A 551 8.00 -27.40 8.52
N PRO A 552 7.69 -28.46 9.29
CA PRO A 552 6.35 -29.02 9.32
C PRO A 552 5.32 -28.01 9.82
N GLY A 553 4.27 -27.77 9.03
CA GLY A 553 3.17 -26.88 9.40
C GLY A 553 3.44 -25.39 9.22
N LEU A 554 4.54 -25.02 8.57
CA LEU A 554 4.85 -23.63 8.26
C LEU A 554 4.88 -23.40 6.74
N TYR A 555 4.02 -22.48 6.29
CA TYR A 555 3.93 -22.04 4.91
C TYR A 555 4.15 -20.53 4.84
N ALA A 556 4.54 -20.02 3.67
CA ALA A 556 4.66 -18.58 3.45
C ALA A 556 4.36 -18.16 2.01
N ALA A 557 3.78 -16.97 1.85
CA ALA A 557 3.45 -16.43 0.53
C ALA A 557 3.55 -14.90 0.46
N GLY A 558 3.90 -14.40 -0.74
CA GLY A 558 4.08 -12.98 -1.03
C GLY A 558 5.42 -12.42 -0.56
N GLU A 559 5.48 -11.11 -0.32
CA GLU A 559 6.74 -10.36 -0.06
C GLU A 559 7.49 -10.80 1.21
N VAL A 560 6.90 -11.62 2.08
CA VAL A 560 7.61 -12.23 3.22
C VAL A 560 8.61 -13.31 2.75
N THR A 561 8.50 -13.78 1.50
CA THR A 561 9.31 -14.86 0.92
C THR A 561 10.46 -14.32 0.08
N GLY A 562 11.53 -15.11 -0.03
CA GLY A 562 12.69 -14.82 -0.86
C GLY A 562 12.82 -15.74 -2.06
N GLY A 563 13.53 -15.27 -3.09
CA GLY A 563 13.95 -16.10 -4.23
C GLY A 563 13.11 -15.97 -5.50
N ILE A 564 11.91 -15.39 -5.46
CA ILE A 564 11.07 -15.24 -6.67
C ILE A 564 11.60 -14.11 -7.57
N HIS A 565 12.00 -12.99 -6.99
CA HIS A 565 12.24 -11.75 -7.75
C HIS A 565 13.72 -11.45 -8.01
N GLY A 566 14.63 -12.26 -7.48
CA GLY A 566 16.07 -12.01 -7.49
C GLY A 566 16.44 -10.63 -6.94
N ALA A 567 17.52 -10.04 -7.45
CA ALA A 567 18.05 -8.77 -6.97
C ALA A 567 17.27 -7.53 -7.44
N ASN A 568 16.28 -7.69 -8.32
CA ASN A 568 15.41 -6.60 -8.75
C ASN A 568 14.08 -7.10 -9.32
N ARG A 569 12.98 -6.77 -8.64
CA ARG A 569 11.62 -7.17 -9.05
C ARG A 569 11.10 -6.37 -10.25
N LEU A 570 10.56 -7.05 -11.27
CA LEU A 570 9.85 -6.35 -12.34
C LEU A 570 8.52 -5.71 -11.88
N GLY A 571 8.20 -4.54 -12.44
CA GLY A 571 6.91 -3.89 -12.20
C GLY A 571 5.74 -4.80 -12.56
N GLY A 572 4.82 -5.05 -11.63
CA GLY A 572 3.66 -5.92 -11.82
C GLY A 572 3.82 -7.37 -11.32
N ASN A 573 5.06 -7.85 -11.11
CA ASN A 573 5.29 -9.23 -10.64
C ASN A 573 4.87 -9.46 -9.19
N ALA A 574 4.88 -8.43 -8.32
CA ALA A 574 4.44 -8.61 -6.92
C ALA A 574 2.97 -8.99 -6.81
N ILE A 575 2.10 -8.39 -7.64
CA ILE A 575 0.67 -8.72 -7.62
C ILE A 575 0.44 -10.14 -8.18
N ALA A 576 1.17 -10.49 -9.24
CA ALA A 576 1.14 -11.85 -9.78
C ALA A 576 1.60 -12.90 -8.73
N ASP A 577 2.69 -12.59 -8.02
CA ASP A 577 3.24 -13.41 -6.93
C ASP A 577 2.23 -13.61 -5.80
N ILE A 578 1.74 -12.53 -5.18
CA ILE A 578 0.88 -12.67 -3.99
C ILE A 578 -0.37 -13.51 -4.26
N PHE A 579 -0.98 -13.40 -5.45
CA PHE A 579 -2.16 -14.19 -5.78
C PHE A 579 -1.82 -15.62 -6.18
N THR A 580 -0.73 -15.82 -6.92
CA THR A 580 -0.31 -17.17 -7.34
C THR A 580 0.18 -18.00 -6.16
N PHE A 581 1.11 -17.47 -5.36
CA PHE A 581 1.64 -18.18 -4.20
C PHE A 581 0.70 -18.13 -2.99
N GLY A 582 -0.09 -17.06 -2.83
CA GLY A 582 -1.12 -17.01 -1.79
C GLY A 582 -2.19 -18.09 -1.98
N ARG A 583 -2.74 -18.20 -3.19
CA ARG A 583 -3.68 -19.28 -3.55
C ARG A 583 -3.05 -20.65 -3.33
N GLN A 584 -1.80 -20.83 -3.78
CA GLN A 584 -1.09 -22.10 -3.59
C GLN A 584 -0.91 -22.45 -2.10
N ALA A 585 -0.53 -21.48 -1.26
CA ALA A 585 -0.36 -21.71 0.17
C ALA A 585 -1.66 -22.12 0.87
N GLY A 586 -2.77 -21.47 0.52
CA GLY A 586 -4.09 -21.85 1.02
C GLY A 586 -4.47 -23.29 0.64
N LYS A 587 -4.29 -23.63 -0.63
CA LYS A 587 -4.57 -24.98 -1.15
C LYS A 587 -3.70 -26.04 -0.46
N VAL A 588 -2.37 -25.88 -0.48
CA VAL A 588 -1.43 -26.87 0.08
C VAL A 588 -1.64 -27.04 1.58
N ALA A 589 -1.85 -25.95 2.33
CA ALA A 589 -2.14 -26.04 3.76
C ALA A 589 -3.46 -26.80 4.01
N ALA A 590 -4.49 -26.59 3.19
CA ALA A 590 -5.76 -27.32 3.30
C ALA A 590 -5.62 -28.81 2.95
N GLU A 591 -4.77 -29.18 2.00
CA GLU A 591 -4.53 -30.58 1.60
C GLU A 591 -3.57 -31.31 2.54
N SER A 592 -2.84 -30.59 3.40
CA SER A 592 -1.91 -31.18 4.37
C SER A 592 -2.63 -32.02 5.43
N LYS A 593 -2.00 -33.15 5.77
CA LYS A 593 -2.53 -34.17 6.70
C LYS A 593 -2.23 -33.84 8.16
#